data_AF-A0A0F9J4Z2-F1
#
_entry.id   AF-A0A0F9J4Z2-F1
#
_cell.length_a   1.000
_cell.length_b   1.000
_cell.length_c   1.000
_cell.angle_alpha   90.00
_cell.angle_beta   90.00
_cell.angle_gamma   90.00
#
_symmetry.space_group_name_H-M   'P 1'
#
loop_
_entity.id
_entity.type
_entity.pdbx_description
1 polymer ?
#
loop_
_entity_poly.entity_id
_entity_poly.type
_entity_poly.pdbx_seq_one_letter_code
_entity_poly.pdbx_strand_id
1 'polypeptide(L)'
;MNLLQDDLCDARQAMGLIATIGAVLIRDHSNMPEYVAAEADHIHNLPDYMLDPDLARHLYYWNHERALYLERVQALQVEHCPSPVTVEAWKALWSVYERYNEDLPPEQHFRAYT
;
A
#
# COMPACT_ATOMS: atom_id res chain seq x y z
N MET A 1 10.20 -24.37 -5.68
CA MET A 1 9.53 -23.30 -4.91
C MET A 1 9.02 -22.32 -5.95
N ASN A 2 7.72 -22.00 -5.96
CA ASN A 2 7.14 -21.13 -6.97
C ASN A 2 7.29 -19.69 -6.44
N LEU A 3 8.37 -19.00 -6.82
CA LEU A 3 8.74 -17.68 -6.28
C LEU A 3 7.56 -16.69 -6.30
N LEU A 4 6.76 -16.72 -7.38
CA LEU A 4 5.53 -15.95 -7.53
C LEU A 4 4.49 -16.17 -6.41
N GLN A 5 4.39 -17.39 -5.87
CA GLN A 5 3.41 -17.70 -4.85
C GLN A 5 3.83 -17.17 -3.46
N ASP A 6 5.13 -17.21 -3.17
CA ASP A 6 5.69 -16.68 -1.93
C ASP A 6 5.64 -15.14 -1.95
N ASP A 7 5.98 -14.51 -3.07
CA ASP A 7 5.88 -13.05 -3.23
C ASP A 7 4.44 -12.55 -3.13
N LEU A 8 3.47 -13.26 -3.73
CA LEU A 8 2.05 -12.93 -3.55
C LEU A 8 1.61 -13.05 -2.09
N CYS A 9 2.13 -14.02 -1.34
CA CYS A 9 1.84 -14.16 0.09
C CYS A 9 2.36 -12.96 0.89
N ASP A 10 3.62 -12.58 0.66
CA ASP A 10 4.26 -11.44 1.33
C ASP A 10 3.54 -10.12 1.00
N ALA A 11 3.19 -9.89 -0.27
CA ALA A 11 2.43 -8.71 -0.68
C ALA A 11 1.08 -8.62 0.04
N ARG A 12 0.36 -9.74 0.13
CA ARG A 12 -0.92 -9.82 0.84
C ARG A 12 -0.78 -9.49 2.31
N GLN A 13 0.26 -10.02 2.97
CA GLN A 13 0.52 -9.73 4.38
C GLN A 13 0.80 -8.24 4.61
N ALA A 14 1.63 -7.63 3.76
CA ALA A 14 1.94 -6.22 3.86
C ALA A 14 0.69 -5.32 3.61
N MET A 15 -0.11 -5.63 2.58
CA MET A 15 -1.39 -4.95 2.33
C MET A 15 -2.38 -5.12 3.49
N GLY A 16 -2.46 -6.31 4.08
CA GLY A 16 -3.32 -6.58 5.23
C GLY A 16 -2.90 -5.79 6.47
N LEU A 17 -1.59 -5.61 6.68
CA LEU A 17 -1.09 -4.76 7.75
C LEU A 17 -1.45 -3.28 7.51
N ILE A 18 -1.33 -2.78 6.29
CA ILE A 18 -1.73 -1.41 5.93
C ILE A 18 -3.22 -1.20 6.17
N ALA A 19 -4.07 -2.13 5.73
CA ALA A 19 -5.52 -2.05 5.94
C ALA A 19 -5.88 -2.05 7.43
N THR A 20 -5.20 -2.89 8.23
CA THR A 20 -5.40 -2.97 9.68
C THR A 20 -5.04 -1.65 10.36
N ILE A 21 -3.91 -1.05 9.99
CA ILE A 21 -3.47 0.23 10.56
C ILE A 21 -4.43 1.35 10.16
N GLY A 22 -4.84 1.43 8.88
CA GLY A 22 -5.81 2.43 8.45
C GLY A 22 -7.14 2.33 9.20
N ALA A 23 -7.63 1.11 9.46
CA ALA A 23 -8.84 0.91 10.26
C ALA A 23 -8.68 1.39 11.72
N VAL A 24 -7.49 1.20 12.31
CA VAL A 24 -7.17 1.74 13.65
C VAL A 24 -7.12 3.27 13.62
N LEU A 25 -6.50 3.87 12.60
CA LEU A 25 -6.40 5.32 12.46
C LEU A 25 -7.77 5.97 12.27
N ILE A 26 -8.66 5.37 11.48
CA ILE A 26 -10.06 5.79 11.34
C ILE A 26 -10.77 5.83 12.70
N ARG A 27 -10.59 4.79 13.52
CA ARG A 27 -11.18 4.72 14.87
C ARG A 27 -10.63 5.83 15.77
N ASP A 28 -9.30 5.94 15.81
CA ASP A 28 -8.60 6.82 16.76
C ASP A 28 -8.75 8.31 16.42
N HIS A 29 -9.00 8.63 15.14
CA HIS A 29 -9.21 10.00 14.64
C HIS A 29 -10.64 10.24 14.15
N SER A 30 -11.62 9.53 14.73
CA SER A 30 -13.05 9.64 14.34
C SER A 30 -13.64 11.05 14.47
N ASN A 31 -12.96 11.95 15.17
CA ASN A 31 -13.28 13.37 15.31
C ASN A 31 -12.68 14.27 14.19
N MET A 32 -11.96 13.70 13.23
CA MET A 32 -11.34 14.41 12.09
C MET A 32 -11.88 13.85 10.76
N PRO A 33 -13.06 14.32 10.30
CA PRO A 33 -13.79 13.71 9.18
C PRO A 33 -12.97 13.64 7.88
N GLU A 34 -12.18 14.66 7.57
CA GLU A 34 -11.37 14.73 6.36
C GLU A 34 -10.22 13.72 6.40
N TYR A 35 -9.64 13.50 7.57
CA TYR A 35 -8.60 12.50 7.76
C TYR A 35 -9.16 11.07 7.69
N VAL A 36 -10.31 10.83 8.34
CA VAL A 36 -11.04 9.57 8.22
C VAL A 36 -11.40 9.26 6.78
N ALA A 37 -11.84 10.26 6.01
CA ALA A 37 -12.14 10.09 4.60
C ALA A 37 -10.90 9.71 3.79
N ALA A 38 -9.75 10.36 4.04
CA ALA A 38 -8.49 10.02 3.40
C ALA A 38 -8.03 8.59 3.70
N GLU A 39 -8.13 8.16 4.96
CA GLU A 39 -7.80 6.79 5.37
C GLU A 39 -8.75 5.75 4.78
N ALA A 40 -10.07 6.02 4.80
CA ALA A 40 -11.07 5.13 4.23
C ALA A 40 -10.84 4.94 2.73
N ASP A 41 -10.62 6.04 2.00
CA ASP A 41 -10.31 5.99 0.57
C ASP A 41 -8.98 5.27 0.31
N HIS A 42 -7.99 5.37 1.19
CA HIS A 42 -6.73 4.65 1.02
C HIS A 42 -6.88 3.13 1.16
N ILE A 43 -7.70 2.65 2.12
CA ILE A 43 -7.75 1.22 2.45
C ILE A 43 -8.91 0.46 1.81
N HIS A 44 -9.95 1.12 1.29
CA HIS A 44 -11.16 0.43 0.82
C HIS A 44 -10.92 -0.58 -0.31
N ASN A 45 -9.92 -0.34 -1.16
CA ASN A 45 -9.57 -1.24 -2.27
C ASN A 45 -8.57 -2.35 -1.88
N LEU A 46 -7.92 -2.25 -0.71
CA LEU A 46 -6.91 -3.23 -0.29
C LEU A 46 -7.44 -4.66 -0.17
N PRO A 47 -8.68 -4.92 0.33
CA PRO A 47 -9.25 -6.26 0.31
C PRO A 47 -9.29 -6.90 -1.07
N ASP A 48 -9.69 -6.13 -2.09
CA ASP A 48 -9.77 -6.62 -3.46
C ASP A 48 -8.36 -6.87 -4.04
N TYR A 49 -7.41 -5.96 -3.80
CA TYR A 49 -6.02 -6.17 -4.22
C TYR A 49 -5.41 -7.42 -3.57
N MET A 50 -5.66 -7.68 -2.28
CA MET A 50 -5.12 -8.88 -1.62
C MET A 50 -5.61 -10.19 -2.25
N LEU A 51 -6.81 -10.22 -2.81
CA LEU A 51 -7.35 -11.43 -3.43
C LEU A 51 -6.94 -11.57 -4.90
N ASP A 52 -6.38 -10.52 -5.48
CA ASP A 52 -5.97 -10.48 -6.87
C ASP A 52 -4.70 -11.33 -7.10
N PRO A 53 -4.68 -12.21 -8.11
CA PRO A 53 -3.45 -12.85 -8.54
C PRO A 53 -2.61 -11.96 -9.49
N ASP A 54 -3.17 -10.87 -10.02
CA ASP A 54 -2.50 -9.97 -10.95
C ASP A 54 -1.69 -8.89 -10.23
N LEU A 55 -0.36 -9.08 -10.19
CA LEU A 55 0.58 -8.12 -9.63
C LEU A 55 0.55 -6.75 -10.30
N ALA A 56 0.08 -6.63 -11.55
CA ALA A 56 -0.09 -5.32 -12.20
C ALA A 56 -1.10 -4.44 -11.44
N ARG A 57 -2.15 -5.04 -10.85
CA ARG A 57 -3.13 -4.32 -10.02
C ARG A 57 -2.56 -3.91 -8.67
N HIS A 58 -1.65 -4.71 -8.12
CA HIS A 58 -0.93 -4.36 -6.89
C HIS A 58 -0.02 -3.14 -7.08
N LEU A 59 0.60 -3.04 -8.27
CA LEU A 59 1.42 -1.90 -8.64
C LEU A 59 0.60 -0.66 -8.93
N TYR A 60 -0.63 -0.81 -9.42
CA TYR A 60 -1.56 0.32 -9.51
C TYR A 60 -1.80 0.95 -8.13
N TYR A 61 -2.08 0.15 -7.10
CA TYR A 61 -2.18 0.63 -5.72
C TYR A 61 -0.91 1.39 -5.28
N TRP A 62 0.26 0.83 -5.54
CA TRP A 62 1.53 1.46 -5.14
C TRP A 62 1.78 2.82 -5.81
N ASN A 63 1.50 2.90 -7.11
CA ASN A 63 1.82 4.07 -7.92
C ASN A 63 0.76 5.16 -7.84
N HIS A 64 -0.51 4.80 -7.62
CA HIS A 64 -1.63 5.74 -7.69
C HIS A 64 -2.31 5.92 -6.33
N GLU A 65 -2.92 4.87 -5.78
CA GLU A 65 -3.72 4.96 -4.55
C GLU A 65 -2.89 5.46 -3.36
N ARG A 66 -1.69 4.89 -3.16
CA ARG A 66 -0.75 5.31 -2.11
C ARG A 66 -0.30 6.76 -2.29
N ALA A 67 0.03 7.17 -3.52
CA ALA A 67 0.51 8.52 -3.81
C ALA A 67 -0.58 9.57 -3.54
N LEU A 68 -1.82 9.29 -3.99
CA LEU A 68 -2.98 10.13 -3.74
C LEU A 68 -3.29 10.22 -2.24
N TYR A 69 -3.18 9.12 -1.51
CA TYR A 69 -3.31 9.12 -0.05
C TYR A 69 -2.28 10.05 0.61
N LEU A 70 -0.99 9.93 0.23
CA LEU A 70 0.08 10.79 0.74
C LEU A 70 -0.16 12.27 0.48
N GLU A 71 -0.61 12.62 -0.72
CA GLU A 71 -0.99 13.99 -1.08
C GLU A 71 -2.09 14.52 -0.16
N ARG A 72 -3.15 13.73 0.07
CA ARG A 72 -4.28 14.10 0.92
C ARG A 72 -3.86 14.31 2.37
N VAL A 73 -3.12 13.38 2.95
CA VAL A 73 -2.71 13.51 4.37
C VAL A 73 -1.69 14.61 4.58
N GLN A 74 -0.81 14.87 3.60
CA GLN A 74 0.09 16.03 3.63
C GLN A 74 -0.68 17.35 3.60
N ALA A 75 -1.74 17.44 2.79
CA ALA A 75 -2.60 18.62 2.73
C ALA A 75 -3.35 18.90 4.04
N LEU A 76 -3.66 17.85 4.81
CA LEU A 76 -4.34 17.96 6.11
C LEU A 76 -3.41 18.33 7.27
N GLN A 77 -2.09 18.33 7.07
CA GLN A 77 -1.07 18.65 8.09
C GLN A 77 -1.23 17.83 9.39
N VAL A 78 -1.67 16.58 9.28
CA VAL A 78 -1.84 15.69 10.43
C VAL A 78 -0.47 15.25 10.94
N GLU A 79 -0.22 15.50 12.23
CA GLU A 79 1.01 15.07 12.88
C GLU A 79 1.11 13.53 12.86
N HIS A 80 2.30 13.00 12.57
CA HIS A 80 2.57 11.55 12.55
C HIS A 80 1.88 10.73 11.44
N CYS A 81 1.41 11.36 10.36
CA CYS A 81 0.90 10.68 9.18
C CYS A 81 1.88 10.71 7.99
N PRO A 82 2.16 9.58 7.31
CA PRO A 82 1.73 8.21 7.63
C PRO A 82 2.38 7.69 8.92
N SER A 83 1.71 6.77 9.62
CA SER A 83 2.28 6.15 10.82
C SER A 83 3.59 5.42 10.50
N PRO A 84 4.56 5.34 11.44
CA PRO A 84 5.80 4.59 11.21
C PRO A 84 5.55 3.12 10.81
N VAL A 85 4.53 2.48 11.38
CA VAL A 85 4.18 1.09 11.05
C VAL A 85 3.66 0.98 9.62
N THR A 86 2.87 1.95 9.15
CA THR A 86 2.42 2.03 7.76
C THR A 86 3.60 2.14 6.80
N VAL A 87 4.59 2.97 7.15
CA VAL A 87 5.81 3.13 6.35
C VAL A 87 6.60 1.83 6.27
N GLU A 88 6.78 1.13 7.40
CA GLU A 88 7.46 -0.18 7.39
C GLU A 88 6.68 -1.23 6.57
N ALA A 89 5.35 -1.23 6.64
CA ALA A 89 4.52 -2.10 5.81
C ALA A 89 4.66 -1.79 4.31
N TRP A 90 4.74 -0.50 3.93
CA TRP A 90 5.04 -0.13 2.55
C TRP A 90 6.43 -0.53 2.10
N LYS A 91 7.45 -0.42 2.96
CA LYS A 91 8.79 -0.91 2.64
C LYS A 91 8.78 -2.42 2.38
N ALA A 92 8.12 -3.18 3.24
CA ALA A 92 7.96 -4.63 3.04
C ALA A 92 7.27 -4.94 1.70
N LEU A 93 6.21 -4.20 1.37
CA LEU A 93 5.51 -4.34 0.09
C LEU A 93 6.40 -3.99 -1.11
N TRP A 94 7.20 -2.92 -1.01
CA TRP A 94 8.14 -2.55 -2.07
C TRP A 94 9.20 -3.62 -2.32
N SER A 95 9.75 -4.21 -1.26
CA SER A 95 10.73 -5.28 -1.39
C SER A 95 10.17 -6.51 -2.11
N VAL A 96 8.85 -6.75 -2.06
CA VAL A 96 8.21 -7.78 -2.87
C VAL A 96 8.20 -7.37 -4.35
N TYR A 97 7.82 -6.13 -4.63
CA TYR A 97 7.77 -5.63 -6.01
C TYR A 97 9.16 -5.55 -6.64
N GLU A 98 10.21 -5.22 -5.90
CA GLU A 98 11.58 -5.21 -6.41
C GLU A 98 12.02 -6.60 -6.86
N ARG A 99 11.78 -7.64 -6.05
CA ARG A 99 12.08 -9.03 -6.43
C ARG A 99 11.30 -9.45 -7.66
N TYR A 100 10.00 -9.14 -7.69
CA TYR A 100 9.18 -9.40 -8.87
C TYR A 100 9.71 -8.68 -10.11
N ASN A 101 10.22 -7.46 -9.95
CA ASN A 101 10.77 -6.66 -11.03
C ASN A 101 12.07 -7.26 -11.60
N GLU A 102 12.94 -7.79 -10.75
CA GLU A 102 14.18 -8.47 -11.16
C GLU A 102 13.91 -9.73 -12.00
N ASP A 103 12.76 -10.37 -11.79
CA ASP A 103 12.33 -11.55 -12.54
C ASP A 103 11.66 -11.21 -13.88
N LEU A 104 11.34 -9.94 -14.15
CA LEU A 104 10.72 -9.51 -15.40
C LEU A 104 11.77 -9.16 -16.47
N PRO A 105 11.41 -9.26 -17.76
CA PRO A 105 12.20 -8.64 -18.82
C PRO A 105 12.37 -7.13 -18.59
N PRO A 106 13.52 -6.51 -18.93
CA PRO A 106 13.77 -5.09 -18.71
C PRO A 106 12.69 -4.13 -19.27
N GLU A 107 12.06 -4.50 -20.38
CA GLU A 107 10.96 -3.74 -21.00
C GLU A 107 9.65 -3.77 -20.19
N GLN A 108 9.54 -4.71 -19.24
CA GLN A 108 8.43 -4.86 -18.30
C GLN A 108 8.80 -4.37 -16.89
N HIS A 109 10.03 -3.88 -16.68
CA HIS A 109 10.42 -3.35 -15.39
C HIS A 109 9.58 -2.14 -15.01
N PHE A 110 8.99 -2.19 -13.82
CA PHE A 110 8.40 -1.04 -13.17
C PHE A 110 9.52 -0.11 -12.68
N ARG A 111 9.26 1.20 -12.71
CA ARG A 111 10.21 2.19 -12.21
C ARG A 111 9.87 2.52 -10.76
N ALA A 112 10.88 2.54 -9.91
CA ALA A 112 10.76 3.16 -8.60
C ALA A 112 10.43 4.65 -8.82
N TYR A 113 9.29 5.10 -8.31
CA TYR A 113 9.02 6.51 -8.16
C TYR A 113 9.49 6.91 -6.76
N THR A 114 10.59 7.67 -6.73
CA THR A 114 11.20 8.30 -5.55
C THR A 114 10.34 9.44 -5.03
#